data_AF-A0A3L8DHF4-F1
#
_entry.id   AF-A0A3L8DHF4-F1
#
_cell.length_a   1.000
_cell.length_b   1.000
_cell.length_c   1.000
_cell.angle_alpha   90.00
_cell.angle_beta   90.00
_cell.angle_gamma   90.00
#
_symmetry.space_group_name_H-M   'P 1'
#
loop_
_entity.id
_entity.type
_entity.pdbx_description
1 polymer ?
#
loop_
_entity_poly.entity_id
_entity_poly.type
_entity_poly.pdbx_seq_one_letter_code
_entity_poly.pdbx_strand_id
1 'polypeptide(L)'
;MQFLHVDITIYVFFFLSQARGPKKHLKRLNAPKAWMLDKLGGVYAPRPSTGPHKLRESLPIIIFLRNRLKYALTNGEGKKITMQRLIKVDGKVRTDPNYPAGFMDVITIEKTGEFFRLIYDVKGRFTIHRITAEEAKYKLCKVKRVQTGPKGIPFLVTHDGRTIRYPDPVIKVNDTIHLDIATGKILDSIRFDSGNN
;
A
#
# COMPACT_ATOMS: atom_id res chain seq x y z
N MET A 1 -46.41 11.84 -51.27
CA MET A 1 -46.47 11.62 -49.81
C MET A 1 -45.03 11.70 -49.28
N GLN A 2 -44.58 12.90 -48.93
CA GLN A 2 -43.34 13.12 -48.18
C GLN A 2 -43.55 12.60 -46.76
N PHE A 3 -42.59 11.89 -46.19
CA PHE A 3 -41.92 12.28 -44.94
C PHE A 3 -40.64 11.44 -44.78
N LEU A 4 -39.62 12.13 -44.29
CA LEU A 4 -38.21 11.81 -44.38
C LEU A 4 -37.74 10.73 -43.41
N HIS A 5 -36.67 10.06 -43.85
CA HIS A 5 -35.50 9.68 -43.06
C HIS A 5 -35.34 10.50 -41.77
N VAL A 6 -35.41 9.85 -40.60
CA VAL A 6 -34.75 10.34 -39.39
C VAL A 6 -34.10 9.17 -38.68
N ASP A 7 -32.79 9.13 -38.86
CA ASP A 7 -31.76 8.42 -38.13
C ASP A 7 -32.08 8.14 -36.64
N ILE A 8 -32.16 6.85 -36.30
CA ILE A 8 -32.14 6.34 -34.92
C ILE A 8 -30.75 6.51 -34.26
N THR A 9 -29.81 7.16 -34.95
CA THR A 9 -28.42 7.36 -34.56
C THR A 9 -28.20 8.48 -33.51
N ILE A 10 -29.25 9.09 -32.94
CA ILE A 10 -29.12 10.33 -32.13
C ILE A 10 -29.53 10.21 -30.65
N TYR A 11 -30.14 9.10 -30.18
CA TYR A 11 -30.74 9.05 -28.83
C TYR A 11 -30.13 8.06 -27.81
N VAL A 12 -28.82 7.82 -27.85
CA VAL A 12 -28.06 7.63 -26.58
C VAL A 12 -26.94 8.64 -26.52
N PHE A 13 -27.41 9.88 -26.53
CA PHE A 13 -26.75 11.09 -26.09
C PHE A 13 -25.95 10.83 -24.81
N PHE A 14 -24.63 10.74 -24.95
CA PHE A 14 -23.75 11.67 -24.26
C PHE A 14 -23.95 11.79 -22.74
N PHE A 15 -23.72 10.71 -21.99
CA PHE A 15 -23.31 10.80 -20.58
C PHE A 15 -21.97 10.09 -20.35
N LEU A 16 -20.99 10.39 -21.21
CA LEU A 16 -19.60 10.45 -20.77
C LEU A 16 -19.52 11.61 -19.77
N SER A 17 -19.90 11.34 -18.52
CA SER A 17 -19.53 12.14 -17.37
C SER A 17 -18.00 12.26 -17.40
N GLN A 18 -17.51 13.33 -18.02
CA GLN A 18 -16.11 13.70 -18.00
C GLN A 18 -15.75 13.96 -16.54
N ALA A 19 -15.19 12.94 -15.89
CA ALA A 19 -14.69 13.06 -14.53
C ALA A 19 -13.46 13.98 -14.56
N ARG A 20 -13.68 15.26 -14.24
CA ARG A 20 -12.63 16.27 -14.13
C ARG A 20 -11.87 16.07 -12.81
N GLY A 21 -10.62 15.60 -12.89
CA GLY A 21 -9.67 15.57 -11.78
C GLY A 21 -9.68 14.32 -10.88
N PRO A 22 -8.79 14.29 -9.86
CA PRO A 22 -8.61 13.11 -9.01
C PRO A 22 -9.83 12.89 -8.10
N LYS A 23 -10.41 11.68 -8.16
CA LYS A 23 -11.52 11.28 -7.30
C LYS A 23 -11.06 11.19 -5.84
N LYS A 24 -11.73 11.91 -4.94
CA LYS A 24 -11.45 11.92 -3.48
C LYS A 24 -12.17 10.81 -2.70
N HIS A 25 -13.24 10.25 -3.26
CA HIS A 25 -14.06 9.25 -2.58
C HIS A 25 -13.91 7.87 -3.22
N LEU A 26 -13.99 6.83 -2.40
CA LEU A 26 -14.03 5.43 -2.83
C LEU A 26 -15.36 4.81 -2.38
N LYS A 27 -16.20 4.40 -3.33
CA LYS A 27 -17.42 3.65 -3.03
C LYS A 27 -17.04 2.27 -2.52
N ARG A 28 -17.76 1.77 -1.52
CA ARG A 28 -17.44 0.50 -0.85
C ARG A 28 -17.51 -0.71 -1.79
N LEU A 29 -18.48 -0.71 -2.70
CA LEU A 29 -18.62 -1.75 -3.73
C LEU A 29 -17.41 -1.84 -4.67
N ASN A 30 -16.67 -0.74 -4.83
CA ASN A 30 -15.46 -0.67 -5.66
C ASN A 30 -14.17 -0.77 -4.82
N ALA A 31 -14.27 -1.07 -3.53
CA ALA A 31 -13.09 -1.30 -2.70
C ALA A 31 -12.41 -2.63 -3.09
N PRO A 32 -11.08 -2.75 -2.92
CA PRO A 32 -10.39 -4.01 -3.13
C PRO A 32 -11.00 -5.14 -2.28
N LYS A 33 -11.32 -6.27 -2.94
CA LYS A 33 -11.89 -7.46 -2.26
C LYS A 33 -10.97 -7.98 -1.14
N ALA A 34 -9.66 -7.80 -1.29
CA ALA A 34 -8.65 -8.18 -0.30
C ALA A 34 -8.84 -7.51 1.08
N TRP A 35 -9.56 -6.39 1.17
CA TRP A 35 -9.84 -5.71 2.44
C TRP A 35 -10.92 -6.40 3.27
N MET A 36 -11.72 -7.29 2.67
CA MET A 36 -12.83 -7.98 3.34
C MET A 36 -13.78 -6.98 4.03
N LEU A 37 -14.17 -5.94 3.30
CA LEU A 37 -15.22 -5.03 3.74
C LEU A 37 -16.58 -5.66 3.49
N ASP A 38 -17.46 -5.49 4.46
CA ASP A 38 -18.85 -5.90 4.38
C ASP A 38 -19.62 -5.02 3.38
N LYS A 39 -20.71 -5.54 2.79
CA LYS A 39 -21.51 -4.81 1.80
C LYS A 39 -22.42 -3.74 2.43
N LEU A 40 -22.89 -3.96 3.66
CA LEU A 40 -23.99 -3.19 4.27
C LEU A 40 -23.53 -2.10 5.27
N GLY A 41 -22.28 -2.10 5.73
CA GLY A 41 -21.76 -1.19 6.76
C GLY A 41 -21.54 0.27 6.33
N GLY A 42 -22.28 0.72 5.32
CA GLY A 42 -22.29 2.09 4.78
C GLY A 42 -21.89 2.20 3.31
N VAL A 43 -22.02 3.40 2.74
CA VAL A 43 -21.86 3.63 1.28
C VAL A 43 -20.39 3.72 0.83
N TYR A 44 -19.49 4.19 1.70
CA TYR A 44 -18.10 4.52 1.37
C TYR A 44 -17.09 3.61 2.08
N ALA A 45 -15.97 3.35 1.42
CA ALA A 45 -14.79 2.75 2.02
C ALA A 45 -13.73 3.81 2.29
N PRO A 46 -12.83 3.60 3.27
CA PRO A 46 -11.64 4.41 3.42
C PRO A 46 -10.85 4.43 2.12
N ARG A 47 -10.62 5.62 1.56
CA ARG A 47 -9.78 5.78 0.39
C ARG A 47 -8.34 5.94 0.87
N PRO A 48 -7.40 5.05 0.47
CA PRO A 48 -6.01 5.20 0.83
C PRO A 48 -5.45 6.51 0.27
N SER A 49 -4.63 7.18 1.07
CA SER A 49 -3.86 8.34 0.64
C SER A 49 -2.83 7.93 -0.42
N THR A 50 -2.36 8.89 -1.22
CA THR A 50 -1.24 8.65 -2.14
C THR A 50 0.04 8.45 -1.33
N GLY A 51 0.61 7.26 -1.37
CA GLY A 51 1.78 6.90 -0.57
C GLY A 51 2.64 5.84 -1.25
N PRO A 52 3.43 5.08 -0.48
CA PRO A 52 4.38 4.08 -0.99
C PRO A 52 3.75 3.06 -1.94
N HIS A 53 2.57 2.56 -1.57
CA HIS A 53 1.93 1.42 -2.22
C HIS A 53 0.71 1.84 -3.03
N LYS A 54 0.39 1.07 -4.09
CA LYS A 54 -0.78 1.34 -4.93
C LYS A 54 -2.08 1.05 -4.16
N LEU A 55 -3.17 1.71 -4.55
CA LEU A 55 -4.49 1.58 -3.89
C LEU A 55 -4.98 0.12 -3.81
N ARG A 56 -4.74 -0.71 -4.84
CA ARG A 56 -5.17 -2.12 -4.87
C ARG A 56 -4.21 -3.08 -4.15
N GLU A 57 -2.99 -2.63 -3.90
CA GLU A 57 -1.87 -3.41 -3.31
C GLU A 57 -1.52 -2.89 -1.90
N SER A 58 -2.45 -2.19 -1.24
CA SER A 58 -2.26 -1.62 0.09
C SER A 58 -3.48 -1.86 0.98
N LEU A 59 -3.28 -1.75 2.28
CA LEU A 59 -4.26 -1.80 3.34
C LEU A 59 -4.16 -0.49 4.15
N PRO A 60 -5.22 0.35 4.15
CA PRO A 60 -5.29 1.51 5.03
C PRO A 60 -5.15 1.16 6.51
N ILE A 61 -4.41 1.97 7.26
CA ILE A 61 -4.23 1.79 8.73
C ILE A 61 -5.58 1.70 9.46
N ILE A 62 -6.58 2.47 9.04
CA ILE A 62 -7.91 2.42 9.65
C ILE A 62 -8.58 1.05 9.50
N ILE A 63 -8.38 0.36 8.36
CA ILE A 63 -8.92 -0.99 8.15
C ILE A 63 -8.13 -2.00 8.98
N PHE A 64 -6.81 -1.82 9.09
CA PHE A 64 -5.94 -2.64 9.93
C PHE A 64 -6.38 -2.60 11.41
N LEU A 65 -6.57 -1.40 11.97
CA LEU A 65 -6.98 -1.23 13.37
C LEU A 65 -8.40 -1.73 13.65
N ARG A 66 -9.35 -1.40 12.77
CA ARG A 66 -10.79 -1.63 13.01
C ARG A 66 -11.22 -3.04 12.62
N ASN A 67 -10.93 -3.46 11.39
CA ASN A 67 -11.47 -4.71 10.83
C ASN A 67 -10.60 -5.93 11.13
N ARG A 68 -9.29 -5.75 11.31
CA ARG A 68 -8.37 -6.88 11.52
C ARG A 68 -8.01 -7.07 12.99
N LEU A 69 -7.44 -6.06 13.65
CA LEU A 69 -7.06 -6.15 15.07
C LEU A 69 -8.22 -5.90 16.03
N LYS A 70 -9.26 -5.17 15.59
CA LYS A 70 -10.42 -4.78 16.42
C LYS A 70 -10.05 -3.93 17.65
N TYR A 71 -8.98 -3.14 17.57
CA TYR A 71 -8.61 -2.14 18.59
C TYR A 71 -9.47 -0.87 18.54
N ALA A 72 -10.14 -0.65 17.41
CA ALA A 72 -11.15 0.37 17.26
C ALA A 72 -12.45 -0.28 16.76
N LEU A 73 -13.59 0.15 17.29
CA LEU A 73 -14.92 -0.21 16.80
C LEU A 73 -15.36 0.78 15.71
N THR A 74 -15.09 2.06 15.93
CA THR A 74 -15.51 3.14 15.03
C THR A 74 -14.35 3.81 14.30
N ASN A 75 -14.64 4.53 13.22
CA ASN A 75 -13.63 5.33 12.52
C ASN A 75 -13.07 6.46 13.40
N GLY A 76 -13.88 7.00 14.31
CA GLY A 76 -13.47 8.05 15.23
C GLY A 76 -12.39 7.57 16.21
N GLU A 77 -12.55 6.38 16.77
CA GLU A 77 -11.55 5.74 17.64
C GLU A 77 -10.26 5.44 16.90
N GLY A 78 -10.33 4.87 15.69
CA GLY A 78 -9.14 4.60 14.89
C GLY A 78 -8.34 5.88 14.59
N LYS A 79 -9.03 6.99 14.33
CA LYS A 79 -8.39 8.31 14.18
C LYS A 79 -7.77 8.82 15.49
N LYS A 80 -8.41 8.59 16.64
CA LYS A 80 -7.83 8.95 17.94
C LYS A 80 -6.52 8.20 18.19
N ILE A 81 -6.47 6.90 17.90
CA ILE A 81 -5.26 6.07 18.07
C ILE A 81 -4.12 6.58 17.16
N THR A 82 -4.39 6.89 15.89
CA THR A 82 -3.34 7.41 14.99
C THR A 82 -2.85 8.80 15.40
N MET A 83 -3.75 9.66 15.91
CA MET A 83 -3.39 11.00 16.37
C MET A 83 -2.55 11.00 17.66
N GLN A 84 -2.67 9.96 18.50
CA GLN A 84 -1.80 9.76 19.66
C GLN A 84 -0.36 9.34 19.29
N ARG A 85 -0.04 9.21 18.00
CA ARG A 85 1.32 8.88 17.49
C ARG A 85 1.85 7.50 17.95
N LEU A 86 0.96 6.60 18.35
CA LEU A 86 1.32 5.26 18.86
C LEU A 86 1.68 4.26 17.76
N ILE A 87 1.29 4.55 16.51
CA ILE A 87 1.47 3.65 15.37
C ILE A 87 2.67 4.11 14.56
N LYS A 88 3.63 3.20 14.39
CA LYS A 88 4.77 3.36 13.51
C LYS A 88 4.65 2.38 12.35
N VAL A 89 4.92 2.87 11.13
CA VAL A 89 5.05 2.05 9.93
C VAL A 89 6.47 2.22 9.39
N ASP A 90 7.20 1.12 9.24
CA ASP A 90 8.62 1.08 8.94
C ASP A 90 9.43 2.05 9.83
N GLY A 91 9.22 1.98 11.15
CA GLY A 91 9.92 2.80 12.14
C GLY A 91 9.51 4.28 12.19
N LYS A 92 8.68 4.76 11.23
CA LYS A 92 8.21 6.16 11.18
C LYS A 92 6.80 6.28 11.74
N VAL A 93 6.57 7.25 12.62
CA VAL A 93 5.24 7.56 13.16
C VAL A 93 4.31 7.99 12.02
N ARG A 94 3.13 7.36 11.92
CA ARG A 94 2.11 7.72 10.93
C ARG A 94 0.83 8.14 11.62
N THR A 95 0.44 9.40 11.43
CA THR A 95 -0.79 9.98 11.98
C THR A 95 -1.98 9.88 11.03
N ASP A 96 -1.73 9.68 9.73
CA ASP A 96 -2.76 9.54 8.70
C ASP A 96 -3.49 8.18 8.83
N PRO A 97 -4.79 8.16 9.15
CA PRO A 97 -5.57 6.92 9.25
C PRO A 97 -5.71 6.20 7.90
N ASN A 98 -5.59 6.92 6.79
CA ASN A 98 -5.70 6.37 5.44
C ASN A 98 -4.34 6.07 4.80
N TYR A 99 -3.27 6.06 5.58
CA TYR A 99 -1.94 5.74 5.08
C TYR A 99 -1.93 4.33 4.44
N PRO A 100 -1.43 4.19 3.20
CA PRO A 100 -1.41 2.91 2.50
C PRO A 100 -0.22 2.06 2.97
N ALA A 101 -0.42 1.23 4.00
CA ALA A 101 0.55 0.20 4.37
C ALA A 101 0.41 -0.97 3.39
N GLY A 102 1.51 -1.50 2.87
CA GLY A 102 1.47 -2.52 1.83
C GLY A 102 2.25 -3.78 2.16
N PHE A 103 2.57 -4.55 1.14
CA PHE A 103 3.31 -5.80 1.28
C PHE A 103 4.69 -5.57 1.91
N MET A 104 5.08 -6.44 2.84
CA MET A 104 6.35 -6.42 3.59
C MET A 104 6.58 -5.20 4.49
N ASP A 105 5.62 -4.29 4.63
CA ASP A 105 5.73 -3.21 5.61
C ASP A 105 5.62 -3.77 7.04
N VAL A 106 6.39 -3.18 7.94
CA VAL A 106 6.37 -3.50 9.38
C VAL A 106 5.57 -2.43 10.11
N ILE A 107 4.52 -2.86 10.81
CA ILE A 107 3.68 -2.00 11.66
C ILE A 107 4.00 -2.31 13.11
N THR A 108 4.41 -1.29 13.86
CA THR A 108 4.72 -1.36 15.29
C THR A 108 3.71 -0.56 16.08
N ILE A 109 3.20 -1.16 17.15
CA ILE A 109 2.37 -0.47 18.14
C ILE A 109 3.17 -0.38 19.42
N GLU A 110 3.68 0.82 19.73
CA GLU A 110 4.64 1.00 20.82
C GLU A 110 4.04 0.69 22.19
N LYS A 111 2.76 1.05 22.39
CA LYS A 111 2.09 0.90 23.67
C LYS A 111 1.84 -0.57 24.05
N THR A 112 1.61 -1.43 23.07
CA THR A 112 1.40 -2.87 23.30
C THR A 112 2.66 -3.69 23.11
N GLY A 113 3.73 -3.09 22.56
CA GLY A 113 4.98 -3.80 22.25
C GLY A 113 4.82 -4.85 21.14
N GLU A 114 3.75 -4.76 20.33
CA GLU A 114 3.48 -5.72 19.27
C GLU A 114 4.03 -5.23 17.92
N PHE A 115 4.58 -6.17 17.16
CA PHE A 115 5.10 -5.95 15.82
C PHE A 115 4.36 -6.83 14.82
N PHE A 116 4.01 -6.25 13.68
CA PHE A 116 3.24 -6.91 12.65
C PHE A 116 3.90 -6.72 11.29
N ARG A 117 3.92 -7.77 10.48
CA ARG A 117 4.30 -7.71 9.07
C ARG A 117 3.10 -8.01 8.20
N LEU A 118 2.92 -7.20 7.14
CA LEU A 118 1.85 -7.40 6.17
C LEU A 118 2.30 -8.38 5.09
N ILE A 119 1.67 -9.56 5.06
CA ILE A 119 1.98 -10.64 4.11
C ILE A 119 0.69 -11.09 3.42
N TYR A 120 0.80 -11.59 2.19
CA TYR A 120 -0.33 -12.20 1.49
C TYR A 120 -0.59 -13.63 1.97
N ASP A 121 -1.86 -13.94 2.16
CA ASP A 121 -2.37 -15.30 2.32
C ASP A 121 -2.32 -16.06 0.97
N VAL A 122 -2.45 -17.38 1.01
CA VAL A 122 -2.65 -18.22 -0.20
C VAL A 122 -3.88 -17.80 -1.01
N LYS A 123 -4.86 -17.16 -0.35
CA LYS A 123 -6.06 -16.60 -0.99
C LYS A 123 -5.89 -15.18 -1.55
N GLY A 124 -4.67 -14.62 -1.52
CA GLY A 124 -4.38 -13.26 -2.01
C GLY A 124 -4.93 -12.13 -1.11
N ARG A 125 -5.07 -12.39 0.19
CA ARG A 125 -5.59 -11.43 1.18
C ARG A 125 -4.46 -10.93 2.06
N PHE A 126 -4.55 -9.71 2.57
CA PHE A 126 -3.61 -9.24 3.60
C PHE A 126 -3.86 -9.97 4.91
N THR A 127 -2.86 -10.71 5.35
CA THR A 127 -2.75 -11.30 6.69
C THR A 127 -1.88 -10.40 7.55
N ILE A 128 -2.20 -10.39 8.84
CA ILE A 128 -1.39 -9.74 9.84
C ILE A 128 -0.55 -10.83 10.49
N HIS A 129 0.72 -10.88 10.14
CA HIS A 129 1.66 -11.81 10.75
C HIS A 129 2.34 -11.13 11.94
N ARG A 130 2.21 -11.70 13.15
CA ARG A 130 2.94 -11.23 14.33
C ARG A 130 4.41 -11.62 14.19
N ILE A 131 5.31 -10.67 14.43
CA ILE A 131 6.76 -10.89 14.34
C ILE A 131 7.46 -10.52 15.64
N THR A 132 8.70 -10.95 15.79
CA THR A 132 9.55 -10.57 16.93
C THR A 132 10.16 -9.19 16.72
N ALA A 133 10.69 -8.58 17.79
CA ALA A 133 11.36 -7.28 17.72
C ALA A 133 12.64 -7.30 16.85
N GLU A 134 13.28 -8.45 16.71
CA GLU A 134 14.47 -8.62 15.86
C GLU A 134 14.09 -8.59 14.38
N GLU A 135 13.07 -9.35 14.00
CA GLU A 135 12.55 -9.34 12.63
C GLU A 135 11.99 -7.97 12.24
N ALA A 136 11.44 -7.22 13.20
CA ALA A 136 10.89 -5.90 12.98
C ALA A 136 11.93 -4.83 12.64
N LYS A 137 13.25 -5.11 12.81
CA LYS A 137 14.32 -4.18 12.44
C LYS A 137 14.55 -4.12 10.94
N TYR A 138 14.16 -5.14 10.21
CA TYR A 138 14.42 -5.23 8.78
C TYR A 138 13.16 -5.48 7.96
N LYS A 139 13.27 -5.24 6.65
CA LYS A 139 12.24 -5.61 5.68
C LYS A 139 12.85 -6.00 4.35
N LEU A 140 12.10 -6.78 3.58
CA LEU A 140 12.50 -7.16 2.22
C LEU A 140 11.86 -6.21 1.21
N CYS A 141 12.68 -5.73 0.28
CA CYS A 141 12.28 -4.80 -0.75
C CYS A 141 12.66 -5.32 -2.13
N LYS A 142 11.66 -5.68 -2.95
CA LYS A 142 11.90 -5.94 -4.38
C LYS A 142 12.36 -4.67 -5.11
N VAL A 143 13.40 -4.79 -5.93
CA VAL A 143 13.91 -3.75 -6.84
C VAL A 143 13.03 -3.67 -8.08
N LYS A 144 12.51 -2.47 -8.35
CA LYS A 144 11.64 -2.21 -9.50
C LYS A 144 12.38 -1.57 -10.68
N ARG A 145 13.35 -0.71 -10.39
CA ARG A 145 14.19 -0.06 -11.41
C ARG A 145 15.55 0.28 -10.83
N VAL A 146 16.58 0.21 -11.67
CA VAL A 146 17.92 0.71 -11.39
C VAL A 146 18.23 1.76 -12.45
N GLN A 147 18.62 2.95 -12.02
CA GLN A 147 18.86 4.09 -12.90
C GLN A 147 20.04 4.90 -12.41
N THR A 148 20.68 5.62 -13.33
CA THR A 148 21.76 6.56 -12.99
C THR A 148 21.18 7.97 -12.93
N GLY A 149 21.35 8.63 -11.79
CA GLY A 149 20.89 9.99 -11.56
C GLY A 149 21.86 11.04 -12.05
N PRO A 150 21.56 12.33 -11.81
CA PRO A 150 22.47 13.42 -12.06
C PRO A 150 23.81 13.19 -11.36
N LYS A 151 24.91 13.63 -11.99
CA LYS A 151 26.30 13.41 -11.54
C LYS A 151 26.76 11.94 -11.56
N GLY A 152 26.12 11.09 -12.38
CA GLY A 152 26.54 9.69 -12.55
C GLY A 152 26.25 8.81 -11.34
N ILE A 153 25.39 9.24 -10.40
CA ILE A 153 25.14 8.51 -9.15
C ILE A 153 24.12 7.41 -9.40
N PRO A 154 24.47 6.11 -9.27
CA PRO A 154 23.51 5.03 -9.41
C PRO A 154 22.52 5.03 -8.23
N PHE A 155 21.25 4.82 -8.54
CA PHE A 155 20.20 4.63 -7.54
C PHE A 155 19.25 3.52 -7.96
N LEU A 156 18.74 2.80 -6.97
CA LEU A 156 17.67 1.82 -7.15
C LEU A 156 16.36 2.40 -6.62
N VAL A 157 15.25 1.94 -7.18
CA VAL A 157 13.91 2.20 -6.65
C VAL A 157 13.21 0.91 -6.36
N THR A 158 12.72 0.80 -5.14
CA THR A 158 12.03 -0.37 -4.60
C THR A 158 10.53 -0.30 -4.88
N HIS A 159 9.84 -1.42 -4.66
CA HIS A 159 8.39 -1.52 -4.86
C HIS A 159 7.56 -0.61 -3.94
N ASP A 160 8.06 -0.30 -2.74
CA ASP A 160 7.49 0.66 -1.78
C ASP A 160 7.88 2.12 -2.09
N GLY A 161 8.50 2.37 -3.25
CA GLY A 161 8.80 3.72 -3.72
C GLY A 161 9.98 4.40 -3.04
N ARG A 162 10.79 3.67 -2.27
CA ARG A 162 12.05 4.21 -1.71
C ARG A 162 13.11 4.28 -2.79
N THR A 163 14.00 5.26 -2.65
CA THR A 163 15.19 5.43 -3.48
C THR A 163 16.43 5.18 -2.62
N ILE A 164 17.27 4.22 -3.02
CA ILE A 164 18.54 3.94 -2.32
C ILE A 164 19.67 4.29 -3.29
N ARG A 165 20.61 5.12 -2.83
CA ARG A 165 21.74 5.60 -3.62
C ARG A 165 22.95 4.71 -3.37
N TYR A 166 23.82 4.60 -4.37
CA TYR A 166 25.02 3.75 -4.33
C TYR A 166 24.71 2.28 -3.99
N PRO A 167 23.83 1.60 -4.74
CA PRO A 167 23.73 0.15 -4.65
C PRO A 167 25.01 -0.53 -5.10
N ASP A 168 25.19 -1.77 -4.65
CA ASP A 168 26.14 -2.69 -5.24
C ASP A 168 25.80 -2.91 -6.73
N PRO A 169 26.77 -2.81 -7.67
CA PRO A 169 26.56 -3.05 -9.09
C PRO A 169 25.98 -4.44 -9.45
N VAL A 170 26.11 -5.42 -8.54
CA VAL A 170 25.59 -6.78 -8.75
C VAL A 170 24.04 -6.82 -8.71
N ILE A 171 23.41 -5.86 -8.03
CA ILE A 171 21.95 -5.83 -7.82
C ILE A 171 21.24 -5.41 -9.11
N LYS A 172 20.38 -6.28 -9.63
CA LYS A 172 19.59 -6.08 -10.84
C LYS A 172 18.12 -5.83 -10.54
N VAL A 173 17.38 -5.50 -11.60
CA VAL A 173 15.93 -5.36 -11.53
C VAL A 173 15.30 -6.73 -11.23
N ASN A 174 14.28 -6.73 -10.36
CA ASN A 174 13.59 -7.90 -9.81
C ASN A 174 14.28 -8.63 -8.65
N ASP A 175 15.53 -8.30 -8.34
CA ASP A 175 16.19 -8.80 -7.14
C ASP A 175 15.50 -8.26 -5.88
N THR A 176 15.68 -8.96 -4.76
CA THR A 176 15.12 -8.58 -3.46
C THR A 176 16.23 -8.12 -2.54
N ILE A 177 16.04 -6.98 -1.91
CA ILE A 177 16.99 -6.36 -1.00
C ILE A 177 16.54 -6.57 0.44
N HIS A 178 17.46 -6.98 1.29
CA HIS A 178 17.31 -6.94 2.74
C HIS A 178 17.68 -5.54 3.24
N LEU A 179 16.67 -4.79 3.68
CA LEU A 179 16.80 -3.41 4.12
C LEU A 179 16.73 -3.31 5.65
N ASP A 180 17.68 -2.62 6.26
CA ASP A 180 17.55 -2.16 7.64
C ASP A 180 16.60 -0.94 7.69
N ILE A 181 15.56 -1.01 8.53
CA ILE A 181 14.53 0.02 8.62
C ILE A 181 15.08 1.28 9.29
N ALA A 182 16.00 1.15 10.24
CA ALA A 182 16.54 2.27 11.00
C ALA A 182 17.47 3.13 10.14
N THR A 183 18.44 2.51 9.47
CA THR A 183 19.41 3.22 8.64
C THR A 183 18.94 3.45 7.20
N GLY A 184 18.01 2.63 6.71
CA GLY A 184 17.61 2.63 5.30
C GLY A 184 18.70 2.13 4.36
N LYS A 185 19.71 1.42 4.87
CA LYS A 185 20.80 0.82 4.10
C LYS A 185 20.51 -0.64 3.78
N ILE A 186 21.14 -1.10 2.70
CA ILE A 186 21.09 -2.50 2.26
C ILE A 186 22.03 -3.30 3.16
N LEU A 187 21.53 -4.38 3.75
CA LEU A 187 22.34 -5.35 4.48
C LEU A 187 22.79 -6.49 3.56
N ASP A 188 21.84 -7.02 2.79
CA ASP A 188 22.05 -8.17 1.92
C ASP A 188 21.13 -8.08 0.69
N SER A 189 21.42 -8.85 -0.36
CA SER A 189 20.63 -8.92 -1.58
C SER A 189 20.47 -10.34 -2.07
N ILE A 190 19.24 -10.72 -2.40
CA ILE A 190 18.87 -12.01 -2.95
C ILE A 190 18.59 -11.83 -4.43
N ARG A 191 19.35 -12.55 -5.27
CA ARG A 191 19.21 -12.50 -6.71
C ARG A 191 17.98 -13.27 -7.19
N PHE A 192 17.31 -12.73 -8.20
CA PHE A 192 16.22 -13.41 -8.89
C PHE A 192 16.79 -14.46 -9.85
N ASP A 193 16.83 -15.71 -9.40
CA ASP A 193 17.28 -16.87 -10.20
C ASP A 193 16.44 -18.10 -9.89
N SER A 194 16.52 -19.11 -10.76
CA SER A 194 15.78 -20.37 -10.63
C SER A 194 16.27 -21.14 -9.40
N GLY A 195 15.33 -21.48 -8.50
CA GLY A 195 15.63 -22.19 -7.25
C GLY A 195 15.65 -21.31 -6.00
N ASN A 196 15.53 -19.99 -6.14
CA ASN A 196 15.33 -19.08 -5.03
C ASN A 196 13.83 -18.86 -4.76
N ASN A 197 13.45 -18.96 -3.49
CA ASN A 197 12.08 -18.71 -3.00
C ASN A 197 11.84 -17.23 -2.71
#